data_AF-A0A7C7MU40-F1
#
_entry.id   AF-A0A7C7MU40-F1
#
_cell.length_a   1.000
_cell.length_b   1.000
_cell.length_c   1.000
_cell.angle_alpha   90.00
_cell.angle_beta   90.00
_cell.angle_gamma   90.00
#
_symmetry.space_group_name_H-M   'P 1'
#
loop_
_entity.id
_entity.type
_entity.pdbx_description
1 polymer ?
#
loop_
_entity_poly.entity_id
_entity_poly.type
_entity_poly.pdbx_seq_one_letter_code
_entity_poly.pdbx_strand_id
1 'polypeptide(L)'
;EKISIRVNGIDTPENRGKCEKEKYGSKQAQQMVADILKDAEQIALKNMERGKYFRIAAYVIVDGENLADMLIEAGMAIRYDGGKKIHKWCE
;
A
#
# COMPACT_ATOMS: atom_id res chain seq x y z
N GLU A 1 4.79 5.31 -21.06
CA GLU A 1 4.30 6.06 -19.89
C GLU A 1 4.52 5.25 -18.61
N LYS A 2 4.49 5.89 -17.44
CA LYS A 2 4.51 5.21 -16.13
C LYS A 2 3.19 5.46 -15.43
N ILE A 3 2.42 4.41 -15.16
CA ILE A 3 1.10 4.50 -14.52
C ILE A 3 1.22 4.05 -13.06
N SER A 4 0.75 4.89 -12.14
CA SER A 4 0.74 4.56 -10.70
C SER A 4 -0.48 3.72 -10.35
N ILE A 5 -0.25 2.63 -9.61
CA ILE A 5 -1.29 1.76 -9.06
C ILE A 5 -1.34 1.95 -7.55
N ARG A 6 -2.53 2.17 -7.00
CA ARG A 6 -2.79 2.15 -5.56
C ARG A 6 -3.20 0.74 -5.14
N VAL A 7 -2.55 0.20 -4.12
CA VAL A 7 -2.98 -1.05 -3.48
C VAL A 7 -4.33 -0.82 -2.80
N ASN A 8 -5.33 -1.61 -3.17
CA ASN A 8 -6.69 -1.46 -2.66
C ASN A 8 -6.84 -2.06 -1.25
N GLY A 9 -7.78 -1.54 -0.47
CA GLY A 9 -8.16 -2.10 0.84
C GLY A 9 -7.21 -1.80 2.01
N ILE A 10 -6.21 -0.93 1.82
CA ILE A 10 -5.24 -0.58 2.86
C ILE A 10 -4.98 0.91 3.00
N ASP A 11 -4.51 1.28 4.18
CA ASP A 11 -3.88 2.57 4.49
C ASP A 11 -2.48 2.33 5.06
N THR A 12 -1.52 3.16 4.66
CA THR A 12 -0.13 3.12 5.09
C THR A 12 0.29 4.48 5.66
N PRO A 13 1.35 4.54 6.48
CA PRO A 13 1.93 5.82 6.88
C PRO A 13 2.33 6.66 5.67
N GLU A 14 2.20 7.97 5.76
CA GLU A 14 2.49 8.89 4.65
C GLU A 14 3.93 9.44 4.72
N ASN A 15 4.61 9.50 3.57
CA ASN A 15 5.97 10.06 3.49
C ASN A 15 6.01 11.56 3.85
N ARG A 16 4.89 12.26 3.68
CA ARG A 16 4.69 13.66 4.11
C ARG A 16 3.89 13.74 5.41
N GLY A 17 4.00 12.70 6.25
CA GLY A 17 3.37 12.59 7.55
C GLY A 17 3.80 13.70 8.51
N LYS A 18 2.99 13.91 9.56
CA LYS A 18 3.16 15.04 10.49
C LYS A 18 4.31 14.87 11.47
N CYS A 19 4.73 13.64 11.72
CA CYS A 19 5.72 13.29 12.73
C CYS A 19 6.76 12.32 12.16
N GLU A 20 7.89 12.20 12.85
CA GLU A 20 8.99 11.34 12.42
C GLU A 20 8.64 9.85 12.47
N LYS A 21 7.79 9.42 13.41
CA LYS A 21 7.29 8.03 13.51
C LYS A 21 6.55 7.61 12.24
N GLU A 22 5.61 8.43 11.78
CA GLU A 22 4.83 8.18 10.55
C GLU A 22 5.74 8.16 9.32
N LYS A 23 6.65 9.13 9.19
CA LYS A 23 7.61 9.17 8.06
C LYS A 23 8.54 7.95 8.06
N TYR A 24 8.99 7.52 9.24
CA TYR A 24 9.81 6.33 9.39
C TYR A 24 9.04 5.09 8.94
N GLY A 25 7.81 4.91 9.44
CA GLY A 25 6.94 3.80 9.01
C GLY A 25 6.68 3.82 7.50
N SER A 26 6.51 5.00 6.90
CA SER A 26 6.29 5.13 5.45
C SER A 26 7.49 4.64 4.65
N LYS A 27 8.72 4.96 5.10
CA LYS A 27 9.96 4.46 4.49
C LYS A 27 10.11 2.95 4.66
N GLN A 28 9.75 2.39 5.81
CA GLN A 28 9.80 0.94 6.04
C GLN A 28 8.82 0.21 5.11
N ALA A 29 7.57 0.68 5.03
CA ALA A 29 6.57 0.14 4.11
C ALA A 29 7.02 0.25 2.65
N GLN A 30 7.59 1.39 2.25
CA GLN A 30 8.12 1.59 0.90
C GLN A 30 9.25 0.63 0.57
N GLN A 31 10.20 0.42 1.50
CA GLN A 31 11.32 -0.50 1.30
C GLN A 31 10.83 -1.94 1.19
N MET A 32 9.93 -2.36 2.08
CA MET A 32 9.34 -3.70 2.04
C MET A 32 8.61 -3.97 0.71
N VAL A 33 7.80 -3.02 0.22
CA VAL A 33 7.16 -3.16 -1.09
C VAL A 33 8.19 -3.24 -2.22
N ALA A 34 9.25 -2.43 -2.16
CA ALA A 34 10.29 -2.46 -3.19
C ALA A 34 11.02 -3.80 -3.21
N ASP A 35 11.32 -4.38 -2.06
CA ASP A 35 11.99 -5.68 -1.94
C ASP A 35 11.09 -6.81 -2.44
N ILE A 36 9.82 -6.84 -2.02
CA ILE A 36 8.82 -7.82 -2.49
C ILE A 36 8.68 -7.77 -4.02
N LEU A 37 8.50 -6.58 -4.59
CA LEU A 37 8.26 -6.44 -6.03
C LEU A 37 9.51 -6.67 -6.88
N LYS A 38 10.70 -6.52 -6.31
CA LYS A 38 11.97 -6.75 -7.00
C LYS A 38 12.23 -8.23 -7.23
N ASP A 39 11.87 -9.06 -6.25
CA ASP A 39 12.12 -10.50 -6.28
C ASP A 39 10.93 -11.30 -6.85
N ALA A 40 9.83 -10.62 -7.17
CA ALA A 40 8.61 -11.23 -7.69
C ALA A 40 8.78 -11.86 -9.09
N GLU A 41 8.31 -13.09 -9.27
CA GLU A 41 8.26 -13.74 -10.59
C GLU A 41 7.05 -13.26 -11.40
N GLN A 42 5.91 -13.09 -10.74
CA GLN A 42 4.66 -12.64 -11.34
C GLN A 42 3.94 -11.60 -10.47
N ILE A 43 3.56 -10.50 -11.11
CA ILE A 43 2.69 -9.48 -10.51
C ILE A 43 1.40 -9.40 -11.33
N ALA A 44 0.25 -9.65 -10.69
CA ALA A 44 -1.07 -9.55 -11.30
C ALA A 44 -1.92 -8.48 -10.62
N LEU A 45 -2.57 -7.64 -11.42
CA LEU A 45 -3.54 -6.65 -10.94
C LEU A 45 -4.96 -7.22 -11.08
N LYS A 46 -5.71 -7.29 -9.99
CA LYS A 46 -7.10 -7.77 -9.97
C LYS A 46 -8.07 -6.69 -9.51
N ASN A 47 -9.31 -6.76 -9.99
CA ASN A 47 -10.39 -5.82 -9.69
C ASN A 47 -9.94 -4.36 -9.82
N MET A 48 -9.38 -4.04 -11.00
CA MET A 48 -8.90 -2.69 -11.28
C MET A 48 -10.07 -1.72 -11.36
N GLU A 49 -9.99 -0.67 -10.56
CA GLU A 49 -11.00 0.37 -10.48
C GLU A 49 -10.38 1.74 -10.74
N ARG A 50 -11.17 2.61 -11.36
CA ARG A 50 -10.79 4.00 -11.58
C ARG A 50 -11.21 4.83 -10.37
N GLY A 51 -10.23 5.16 -9.54
CA GLY A 51 -10.40 6.05 -8.40
C GLY A 51 -10.49 7.53 -8.78
N LYS A 52 -10.58 8.38 -7.75
CA LYS A 52 -10.60 9.84 -7.89
C LYS A 52 -9.34 10.31 -8.64
N TYR A 53 -9.50 11.28 -9.54
CA TYR A 53 -8.43 11.83 -10.38
C TYR A 53 -7.75 10.80 -11.32
N PHE A 54 -8.52 9.82 -11.83
CA PHE A 54 -8.01 8.78 -12.75
C PHE A 54 -6.88 7.91 -12.16
N ARG A 55 -6.73 7.87 -10.82
CA ARG A 55 -5.79 6.92 -10.20
C ARG A 55 -6.36 5.51 -10.31
N ILE A 56 -5.54 4.55 -10.72
CA ILE A 56 -5.96 3.15 -10.74
C ILE A 56 -5.77 2.58 -9.33
N ALA A 57 -6.80 1.94 -8.79
CA ALA A 57 -6.72 1.12 -7.59
C ALA A 57 -6.92 -0.35 -7.97
N ALA A 58 -6.16 -1.25 -7.38
CA ALA A 58 -6.27 -2.68 -7.67
C ALA A 58 -5.82 -3.52 -6.48
N TYR A 59 -6.27 -4.77 -6.41
CA TYR A 59 -5.58 -5.79 -5.63
C TYR A 59 -4.31 -6.18 -6.38
N VAL A 60 -3.17 -6.10 -5.70
CA VAL A 60 -1.87 -6.45 -6.25
C VAL A 60 -1.52 -7.83 -5.72
N ILE A 61 -1.48 -8.80 -6.63
CA ILE A 61 -1.14 -10.19 -6.32
C ILE A 61 0.31 -10.41 -6.76
N VAL A 62 1.16 -10.79 -5.82
CA VAL A 62 2.58 -11.07 -6.02
C VAL A 62 2.78 -12.55 -5.75
N ASP A 63 3.17 -13.32 -6.77
CA ASP A 63 3.43 -14.77 -6.67
C ASP A 63 2.30 -15.58 -6.01
N GLY A 64 1.06 -15.16 -6.23
CA GLY A 64 -0.15 -15.79 -5.70
C GLY A 64 -0.66 -15.20 -4.39
N GLU A 65 0.12 -14.36 -3.72
CA GLU A 65 -0.23 -13.71 -2.45
C GLU A 65 -0.66 -12.26 -2.62
N ASN A 66 -1.54 -11.77 -1.76
CA ASN A 66 -2.04 -10.39 -1.83
C ASN A 66 -1.12 -9.43 -1.08
N LEU A 67 -0.53 -8.46 -1.78
CA LEU A 67 0.40 -7.48 -1.19
C LEU A 67 -0.24 -6.68 -0.05
N ALA A 68 -1.54 -6.41 -0.11
CA ALA A 68 -2.25 -5.74 0.97
C ALA A 68 -2.17 -6.54 2.29
N ASP A 69 -2.33 -7.86 2.18
CA ASP A 69 -2.37 -8.76 3.34
C ASP A 69 -0.98 -8.91 3.94
N MET A 70 0.05 -9.08 3.10
CA MET A 70 1.46 -9.09 3.52
C MET A 70 1.84 -7.84 4.33
N LEU A 71 1.41 -6.66 3.87
CA LEU A 71 1.71 -5.40 4.55
C LEU A 71 0.97 -5.26 5.89
N ILE A 72 -0.26 -5.76 5.97
CA ILE A 72 -1.03 -5.76 7.23
C ILE A 72 -0.39 -6.72 8.23
N GLU A 73 -0.03 -7.93 7.82
CA GLU A 73 0.60 -8.93 8.68
C GLU A 73 1.95 -8.46 9.23
N ALA A 74 2.72 -7.72 8.42
CA ALA A 74 3.97 -7.10 8.85
C ALA A 74 3.79 -5.81 9.68
N GLY A 75 2.55 -5.37 9.94
CA GLY A 75 2.26 -4.15 10.70
C GLY A 75 2.62 -2.85 9.96
N MET A 76 2.82 -2.92 8.64
CA MET A 76 3.16 -1.78 7.78
C MET A 76 1.93 -1.07 7.22
N ALA A 77 0.77 -1.70 7.31
CA ALA A 77 -0.51 -1.18 6.84
C ALA A 77 -1.66 -1.60 7.75
N ILE A 78 -2.79 -0.93 7.58
CA ILE A 78 -4.07 -1.32 8.19
C ILE A 78 -5.12 -1.51 7.12
N ARG A 79 -6.18 -2.27 7.42
CA ARG A 79 -7.37 -2.34 6.57
C ARG A 79 -8.02 -0.97 6.47
N TYR A 80 -8.39 -0.58 5.25
CA TYR A 80 -9.08 0.67 4.98
C TYR A 80 -9.99 0.55 3.77
N ASP A 81 -11.24 0.95 3.94
CA ASP A 81 -12.34 0.79 2.99
C ASP A 81 -12.72 2.08 2.24
N GLY A 82 -11.95 3.16 2.43
CA GLY A 82 -12.25 4.47 1.84
C GLY A 82 -13.04 5.41 2.74
N GLY A 83 -13.38 5.00 3.96
CA GLY A 83 -14.05 5.85 4.95
C GLY A 83 -13.16 6.92 5.59
N LYS A 84 -13.48 7.35 6.80
CA LYS A 84 -12.61 8.25 7.56
C LYS A 84 -11.39 7.47 8.07
N LYS A 85 -10.16 7.95 7.84
CA LYS A 85 -8.96 7.37 8.47
C LYS A 85 -9.08 7.53 10.00
N ILE A 86 -9.18 6.40 10.71
CA ILE A 86 -9.29 6.37 12.18
C ILE A 86 -7.95 6.14 12.86
N HIS A 87 -7.01 5.50 12.16
CA HIS A 87 -5.70 5.21 12.70
C HIS A 87 -4.79 6.43 12.65
N LYS A 88 -3.97 6.57 13.69
CA LYS A 88 -3.09 7.72 13.87
C LYS A 88 -1.64 7.24 13.90
N TRP A 89 -0.96 7.37 12.77
CA TRP A 89 0.43 6.93 12.62
C TRP A 89 1.45 7.68 13.50
N CYS A 90 1.04 8.80 14.11
CA CYS A 90 1.88 9.58 15.01
C CYS A 90 1.78 9.21 16.50
N GLU A 91 0.77 8.41 16.86
CA GLU A 91 0.56 7.97 18.24
C GLU A 91 1.19 6.58 18.42
#